data_AF-A0A369QF74-F1
#
_entry.id   AF-A0A369QF74-F1
#
_cell.length_a   1.000
_cell.length_b   1.000
_cell.length_c   1.000
_cell.angle_alpha   90.00
_cell.angle_beta   90.00
_cell.angle_gamma   90.00
#
_symmetry.space_group_name_H-M   'P 1'
#
loop_
_entity.id
_entity.type
_entity.pdbx_description
1 polymer ?
#
loop_
_entity_poly.entity_id
_entity_poly.type
_entity_poly.pdbx_seq_one_letter_code
_entity_poly.pdbx_strand_id
1 'polypeptide(L)'
;MLAALKSKTNLWRLPTVLDYFKISTRDRSLKVLVDQALIHAQLFLADVTLIERIEVTKQEAFAPYRYSFNPDERYLNIVTR
;
A
#
# COMPACT_ATOMS: atom_id res chain seq x y z
N MET A 1 3.05 34.17 -20.87
CA MET A 1 3.00 32.69 -20.86
C MET A 1 2.77 32.28 -19.42
N LEU A 2 1.53 31.97 -19.04
CA LEU A 2 1.19 31.55 -17.68
C LEU A 2 1.65 30.11 -17.50
N ALA A 3 2.76 29.91 -16.77
CA ALA A 3 3.17 28.59 -16.34
C ALA A 3 2.07 28.04 -15.41
N ALA A 4 1.35 27.00 -15.86
CA ALA A 4 0.35 26.34 -15.05
C ALA A 4 1.03 25.82 -13.77
N LEU A 5 0.49 26.24 -12.61
CA LEU A 5 0.93 25.76 -11.30
C LEU A 5 0.91 24.23 -11.30
N LYS A 6 2.06 23.60 -10.97
CA LYS A 6 2.16 22.18 -10.65
C LYS A 6 0.98 21.80 -9.73
N SER A 7 0.18 20.82 -10.13
CA SER A 7 -0.97 20.39 -9.36
C SER A 7 -0.55 20.08 -7.91
N LYS A 8 -1.34 20.55 -6.95
CA LYS A 8 -1.19 20.13 -5.55
C LYS A 8 -1.66 18.69 -5.44
N THR A 9 -0.76 17.73 -5.68
CA THR A 9 -1.06 16.32 -5.43
C THR A 9 -1.25 16.13 -3.93
N ASN A 10 -2.44 15.68 -3.54
CA ASN A 10 -2.76 15.47 -2.13
C ASN A 10 -2.27 14.09 -1.71
N LEU A 11 -1.11 14.03 -1.07
CA LEU A 11 -0.52 12.78 -0.59
C LEU A 11 -1.06 12.42 0.78
N TRP A 12 -1.65 11.23 0.89
CA TRP A 12 -2.26 10.74 2.12
C TRP A 12 -1.34 9.75 2.82
N ARG A 13 -1.34 9.81 4.15
CA ARG A 13 -0.66 8.82 4.98
C ARG A 13 -1.44 7.52 5.00
N LEU A 14 -0.74 6.43 5.31
CA LEU A 14 -1.32 5.09 5.33
C LEU A 14 -2.62 4.99 6.14
N PRO A 15 -2.72 5.48 7.40
CA PRO A 15 -3.96 5.34 8.17
C PRO A 15 -5.17 5.95 7.44
N THR A 16 -5.00 7.13 6.83
CA THR A 16 -6.05 7.82 6.08
C THR A 16 -6.45 7.05 4.82
N VAL A 17 -5.49 6.44 4.13
CA VAL A 17 -5.77 5.55 2.99
C VAL A 17 -6.55 4.32 3.44
N LEU A 18 -6.13 3.66 4.52
CA LEU A 18 -6.82 2.47 5.04
C LEU A 18 -8.24 2.80 5.53
N ASP A 19 -8.47 3.98 6.08
CA ASP A 19 -9.80 4.49 6.42
C ASP A 19 -10.67 4.69 5.18
N TYR A 20 -10.12 5.32 4.14
CA TYR A 20 -10.82 5.56 2.87
C TYR A 20 -11.30 4.26 2.20
N PHE A 21 -10.44 3.25 2.17
CA PHE A 21 -10.75 1.92 1.64
C PHE A 21 -11.49 1.01 2.64
N LYS A 22 -11.87 1.53 3.81
CA LYS A 22 -12.63 0.82 4.86
C LYS A 22 -11.99 -0.50 5.30
N ILE A 23 -10.66 -0.52 5.41
CA ILE A 23 -9.92 -1.72 5.81
C ILE A 23 -10.17 -2.03 7.28
N SER A 24 -10.44 -3.31 7.57
CA SER A 24 -10.77 -3.81 8.90
C SER A 24 -9.62 -3.57 9.89
N THR A 25 -9.93 -3.30 11.16
CA THR A 25 -8.90 -3.09 12.19
C THR A 25 -7.96 -4.29 12.36
N ARG A 26 -8.47 -5.50 12.11
CA ARG A 26 -7.67 -6.74 12.13
C ARG A 26 -6.56 -6.69 11.08
N ASP A 27 -6.90 -6.28 9.86
CA ASP A 27 -5.96 -6.31 8.73
C ASP A 27 -4.99 -5.13 8.74
N ARG A 28 -5.29 -4.06 9.49
CA ARG A 28 -4.38 -2.90 9.68
C ARG A 28 -3.10 -3.25 10.45
N SER A 29 -3.07 -4.39 11.14
CA SER A 29 -1.87 -4.88 11.84
C SER A 29 -0.91 -5.64 10.92
N LEU A 30 -1.32 -5.95 9.69
CA LEU A 30 -0.51 -6.66 8.72
C LEU A 30 0.60 -5.76 8.18
N LYS A 31 1.71 -6.37 7.77
CA LYS A 31 2.76 -5.70 7.01
C LYS A 31 2.20 -5.24 5.67
N VAL A 32 2.63 -4.07 5.21
CA VAL A 32 2.08 -3.40 4.03
C VAL A 32 2.99 -3.64 2.83
N LEU A 33 2.39 -4.03 1.72
CA LEU A 33 3.02 -4.10 0.41
C LEU A 33 2.44 -3.00 -0.49
N VAL A 34 3.24 -2.50 -1.40
CA VAL A 34 2.79 -1.72 -2.56
C VAL A 34 3.24 -2.48 -3.80
N ASP A 35 2.30 -2.93 -4.62
CA ASP A 35 2.57 -3.76 -5.80
C ASP A 35 3.52 -4.93 -5.49
N GLN A 36 3.18 -5.69 -4.44
CA GLN A 36 3.96 -6.83 -3.91
C GLN A 36 5.32 -6.48 -3.28
N ALA A 37 5.73 -5.20 -3.26
CA ALA A 37 6.96 -4.75 -2.61
C ALA A 37 6.72 -4.35 -1.15
N LEU A 38 7.48 -4.93 -0.22
CA LEU A 38 7.42 -4.59 1.20
C LEU A 38 7.89 -3.16 1.45
N ILE A 39 7.08 -2.40 2.19
CA ILE A 39 7.38 -1.02 2.54
C ILE A 39 7.34 -0.78 4.05
N HIS A 40 8.01 0.29 4.48
CA HIS A 40 7.84 0.81 5.83
C HIS A 40 6.58 1.68 5.91
N ALA A 41 5.58 1.23 6.66
CA ALA A 41 4.29 1.91 6.82
C ALA A 41 4.41 3.39 7.24
N GLN A 42 5.45 3.76 8.00
CA GLN A 42 5.72 5.14 8.44
C GLN A 42 6.16 6.08 7.31
N LEU A 43 6.74 5.50 6.24
CA LEU A 43 7.24 6.25 5.08
C LEU A 43 6.21 6.28 3.94
N PHE A 44 5.06 5.65 4.11
CA PHE A 44 4.03 5.59 3.08
C PHE A 44 3.32 6.93 2.91
N LEU A 45 3.35 7.43 1.68
CA LEU A 45 2.58 8.56 1.19
C LEU A 45 2.07 8.19 -0.20
N ALA A 46 0.76 8.28 -0.41
CA ALA A 46 0.18 7.94 -1.71
C ALA A 46 -0.93 8.92 -2.10
N ASP A 47 -1.05 9.14 -3.41
CA ASP A 47 -2.25 9.70 -4.00
C ASP A 47 -3.29 8.58 -4.12
N VAL A 48 -4.43 8.74 -3.44
CA VAL A 48 -5.51 7.75 -3.44
C VAL A 48 -6.08 7.51 -4.85
N THR A 49 -5.98 8.49 -5.75
CA THR A 49 -6.47 8.33 -7.13
C THR A 49 -5.66 7.33 -7.95
N LEU A 50 -4.43 7.03 -7.52
CA LEU A 50 -3.55 6.03 -8.13
C LEU A 50 -3.72 4.63 -7.54
N ILE A 51 -4.48 4.48 -6.45
CA ILE A 51 -4.72 3.19 -5.81
C ILE A 51 -5.95 2.55 -6.47
N GLU A 52 -5.76 1.40 -7.10
CA GLU A 52 -6.85 0.62 -7.68
C GLU A 52 -7.66 -0.09 -6.60
N ARG A 53 -6.97 -0.80 -5.70
CA ARG A 53 -7.58 -1.57 -4.60
C ARG A 53 -6.57 -1.89 -3.51
N ILE A 54 -7.08 -2.33 -2.36
CA ILE A 54 -6.27 -2.88 -1.27
C ILE A 54 -6.80 -4.27 -0.94
N GLU A 55 -5.90 -5.25 -0.92
CA GLU A 55 -6.25 -6.66 -0.74
C GLU A 55 -5.34 -7.33 0.30
N VAL A 56 -5.86 -8.36 0.96
CA VAL A 56 -5.03 -9.23 1.81
C VAL A 56 -4.45 -10.33 0.94
N THR A 57 -3.13 -10.40 0.88
CA THR A 57 -2.42 -11.37 0.05
C THR A 57 -1.35 -12.12 0.84
N LYS A 58 -0.80 -13.16 0.22
CA LYS A 58 0.43 -13.82 0.67
C LYS A 58 1.56 -13.40 -0.26
N GLN A 59 2.79 -13.48 0.24
CA GLN A 59 3.94 -13.27 -0.61
C GLN A 59 3.96 -14.32 -1.74
N GLU A 60 4.29 -13.89 -2.96
CA GLU A 60 4.41 -14.79 -4.10
C GLU A 60 5.48 -15.86 -3.87
N ALA A 61 5.15 -17.12 -4.19
CA ALA A 61 6.05 -18.26 -3.98
C ALA A 61 7.37 -18.16 -4.76
N PHE A 62 7.35 -17.47 -5.90
CA PHE A 62 8.48 -17.29 -6.80
C PHE A 62 9.17 -15.94 -6.65
N ALA A 63 8.85 -15.15 -5.62
CA ALA A 63 9.52 -13.89 -5.36
C ALA A 63 11.03 -14.11 -5.16
N PRO A 64 11.90 -13.26 -5.72
CA PRO A 64 13.36 -13.43 -5.64
C PRO A 64 13.92 -13.30 -4.21
N TYR A 65 13.15 -12.72 -3.30
CA TYR A 65 13.47 -12.56 -1.88
C TYR A 65 12.26 -12.96 -1.03
N ARG A 66 12.48 -13.51 0.16
CA ARG A 66 11.42 -13.79 1.14
C ARG A 66 11.41 -12.72 2.22
N TYR A 67 10.23 -12.17 2.51
CA TYR A 67 10.02 -11.24 3.63
C TYR A 67 9.84 -11.94 4.98
N SER A 68 9.54 -13.24 4.93
CA SER A 68 9.34 -14.08 6.09
C SER A 68 9.62 -15.55 5.78
N PHE A 69 10.00 -16.31 6.81
CA PHE A 69 10.08 -17.76 6.74
C PHE A 69 8.73 -18.45 6.91
N ASN A 70 7.68 -17.72 7.34
CA ASN A 70 6.33 -18.24 7.46
C ASN A 70 5.58 -18.15 6.12
N PRO A 71 5.27 -19.29 5.46
CA PRO A 71 4.57 -19.29 4.16
C PRO A 71 3.10 -18.86 4.26
N ASP A 72 2.53 -18.87 5.46
CA ASP A 72 1.15 -18.44 5.73
C ASP A 72 1.06 -16.99 6.19
N GLU A 73 2.18 -16.26 6.23
CA GLU A 73 2.15 -14.85 6.59
C GLU A 73 1.31 -14.05 5.58
N ARG A 74 0.39 -13.27 6.12
CA ARG A 74 -0.51 -12.42 5.33
C ARG A 74 -0.02 -10.99 5.36
N TYR A 75 -0.24 -10.32 4.24
CA TYR A 75 0.17 -8.95 4.00
C TYR A 75 -1.01 -8.16 3.48
N LEU A 76 -0.97 -6.85 3.71
CA LEU A 76 -1.92 -5.92 3.13
C LEU A 76 -1.28 -5.28 1.90
N ASN A 77 -1.70 -5.70 0.71
CA ASN A 77 -1.16 -5.22 -0.55
C ASN A 77 -2.01 -4.09 -1.12
N ILE A 78 -1.36 -2.96 -1.38
CA ILE A 78 -1.92 -1.80 -2.06
C ILE A 78 -1.56 -1.94 -3.54
N VAL A 79 -2.58 -2.11 -4.39
CA VAL A 79 -2.42 -2.27 -5.84
C VAL A 79 -2.60 -0.91 -6.49
N THR A 80 -1.61 -0.45 -7.25
CA THR A 80 -1.65 0.82 -7.97
C THR A 80 -1.96 0.64 -9.46
N ARG A 81 -2.36 1.74 -10.13
CA ARG A 81 -2.71 1.77 -11.57
C ARG A 81 -1.53 2.12 -12.47
#